data_AF-A0A0V1BCN3-F1
#
_entry.id   AF-A0A0V1BCN3-F1
#
_cell.length_a   1.000
_cell.length_b   1.000
_cell.length_c   1.000
_cell.angle_alpha   90.00
_cell.angle_beta   90.00
_cell.angle_gamma   90.00
#
_symmetry.space_group_name_H-M   'P 1'
#
loop_
_entity.id
_entity.type
_entity.pdbx_description
1 polymer ?
#
loop_
_entity_poly.entity_id
_entity_poly.type
_entity_poly.pdbx_seq_one_letter_code
_entity_poly.pdbx_strand_id
1 'polypeptide(L)'
;MSGVKSIIDHKAAVLGVNLNPQTIICDFEAGLTSLIQGYFPNTRVHGCYFHFFKAVHRKVGELELNRNRRKKIRMLLATVFLPVPQVDTGVSLLEAGTTGPLAALFQYFWQEWMTDERLPHWNVRNVSLRTNSHLEGWHNRLNRKADKSHNGFYELLELLIAEQGVMDTLIQQVLSGSVTVGDLRRVK
;
A
#
# COMPACT_ATOMS: atom_id res chain seq x y z
N MET A 1 -10.60 6.78 -19.02
CA MET A 1 -9.97 7.57 -17.93
C MET A 1 -10.76 8.80 -17.51
N SER A 2 -11.64 9.39 -18.34
CA SER A 2 -12.42 10.59 -17.97
C SER A 2 -13.46 10.37 -16.86
N GLY A 3 -14.10 9.19 -16.78
CA GLY A 3 -15.18 8.93 -15.81
C GLY A 3 -14.75 8.73 -14.35
N VAL A 4 -13.60 8.13 -14.08
CA VAL A 4 -13.09 7.97 -12.70
C VAL A 4 -12.68 9.33 -12.12
N LYS A 5 -12.05 10.17 -12.97
CA LYS A 5 -11.71 11.55 -12.66
C LYS A 5 -12.94 12.37 -12.26
N SER A 6 -14.05 12.27 -13.00
CA SER A 6 -15.26 13.05 -12.70
C SER A 6 -15.92 12.67 -11.37
N ILE A 7 -15.84 11.41 -10.92
CA ILE A 7 -16.44 10.97 -9.65
C ILE A 7 -15.66 11.53 -8.46
N ILE A 8 -14.33 11.42 -8.50
CA ILE A 8 -13.45 11.88 -7.42
C ILE A 8 -13.52 13.41 -7.32
N ASP A 9 -13.42 14.11 -8.45
CA ASP A 9 -13.56 15.58 -8.52
C ASP A 9 -14.92 16.03 -7.97
N HIS A 10 -16.01 15.33 -8.35
CA HIS A 10 -17.35 15.66 -7.87
C HIS A 10 -17.48 15.48 -6.35
N LYS A 11 -17.00 14.36 -5.79
CA LYS A 11 -17.08 14.14 -4.33
C LYS A 11 -16.22 15.15 -3.57
N ALA A 12 -15.03 15.48 -4.08
CA ALA A 12 -14.18 16.52 -3.50
C ALA A 12 -14.89 17.89 -3.49
N ALA A 13 -15.55 18.25 -4.59
CA ALA A 13 -16.35 19.48 -4.68
C ALA A 13 -17.54 19.50 -3.71
N VAL A 14 -18.29 18.39 -3.61
CA VAL A 14 -19.42 18.25 -2.65
C VAL A 14 -18.95 18.41 -1.21
N LEU A 15 -17.75 17.92 -0.88
CA LEU A 15 -17.18 18.03 0.46
C LEU A 15 -16.41 19.35 0.69
N GLY A 16 -16.28 20.21 -0.32
CA GLY A 16 -15.47 21.44 -0.23
C GLY A 16 -13.98 21.18 0.02
N VAL A 17 -13.47 20.00 -0.38
CA VAL A 17 -12.08 19.59 -0.15
C VAL A 17 -11.25 19.82 -1.42
N ASN A 18 -10.12 20.50 -1.27
CA ASN A 18 -9.13 20.56 -2.35
C ASN A 18 -8.28 19.27 -2.35
N LEU A 19 -8.53 18.40 -3.33
CA LEU A 19 -7.83 17.13 -3.45
C LEU A 19 -6.49 17.29 -4.16
N ASN A 20 -5.43 17.61 -3.39
CA ASN A 20 -4.06 17.71 -3.88
C ASN A 20 -3.10 16.94 -2.95
N PRO A 21 -3.10 15.60 -3.00
CA PRO A 21 -2.31 14.79 -2.08
C PRO A 21 -0.82 14.93 -2.38
N GLN A 22 0.00 15.16 -1.36
CA GLN A 22 1.46 15.14 -1.50
C GLN A 22 2.00 13.72 -1.74
N THR A 23 1.31 12.72 -1.22
CA THR A 23 1.71 11.32 -1.26
C THR A 23 0.50 10.41 -1.38
N ILE A 24 0.58 9.41 -2.25
CA ILE A 24 -0.37 8.30 -2.35
C ILE A 24 0.38 6.99 -2.14
N ILE A 25 -0.23 6.05 -1.43
CA ILE A 25 0.29 4.69 -1.25
C ILE A 25 -0.60 3.74 -2.01
N CYS A 26 0.02 2.89 -2.80
CA CYS A 26 -0.68 1.87 -3.56
C CYS A 26 0.14 0.58 -3.65
N ASP A 27 -0.39 -0.37 -4.39
CA ASP A 27 0.32 -1.60 -4.72
C ASP A 27 1.36 -1.33 -5.82
N PHE A 28 2.28 -2.27 -6.03
CA PHE A 28 3.39 -2.14 -6.97
C PHE A 28 2.98 -2.34 -8.44
N GLU A 29 1.73 -2.01 -8.78
CA GLU A 29 1.22 -2.11 -10.14
C GLU A 29 1.60 -0.87 -10.96
N ALA A 30 2.34 -1.09 -12.05
CA ALA A 30 2.78 -0.02 -12.94
C ALA A 30 1.59 0.75 -13.53
N GLY A 31 0.52 0.04 -13.93
CA GLY A 31 -0.69 0.68 -14.48
C GLY A 31 -1.37 1.62 -13.49
N LEU A 32 -1.43 1.24 -12.20
CA LEU A 32 -1.99 2.08 -11.14
C LEU A 32 -1.10 3.31 -10.89
N THR A 33 0.22 3.12 -10.84
CA THR A 33 1.19 4.21 -10.67
C THR A 33 1.06 5.25 -11.78
N SER A 34 1.04 4.80 -13.04
CA SER A 34 0.87 5.67 -14.21
C SER A 34 -0.46 6.41 -14.20
N LEU A 35 -1.56 5.75 -13.78
CA LEU A 35 -2.87 6.37 -13.67
C LEU A 35 -2.87 7.49 -12.61
N ILE A 36 -2.27 7.22 -11.44
CA ILE A 36 -2.16 8.20 -10.35
C ILE A 36 -1.34 9.40 -10.81
N GLN A 37 -0.18 9.18 -11.43
CA GLN A 37 0.68 10.26 -11.93
C GLN A 37 0.00 11.07 -13.06
N GLY A 38 -0.78 10.42 -13.92
CA GLY A 38 -1.55 11.12 -14.95
C GLY A 38 -2.65 12.02 -14.38
N TYR A 39 -3.18 11.71 -13.20
CA TYR A 39 -4.23 12.49 -12.55
C TYR A 39 -3.68 13.52 -11.55
N PHE A 40 -2.64 13.15 -10.79
CA PHE A 40 -1.93 14.00 -9.84
C PHE A 40 -0.42 14.03 -10.16
N PRO A 41 0.01 14.86 -11.13
CA PRO A 41 1.39 14.84 -11.63
C PRO A 41 2.44 15.21 -10.59
N ASN A 42 2.04 15.94 -9.54
CA ASN A 42 2.93 16.37 -8.47
C ASN A 42 2.92 15.44 -7.25
N THR A 43 2.11 14.38 -7.27
CA THR A 43 2.00 13.45 -6.14
C THR A 43 3.11 12.41 -6.17
N ARG A 44 3.73 12.18 -5.02
CA ARG A 44 4.65 11.05 -4.85
C ARG A 44 3.87 9.76 -4.67
N VAL A 45 4.14 8.76 -5.50
CA VAL A 45 3.54 7.43 -5.38
C VAL A 45 4.52 6.51 -4.66
N HIS A 46 4.11 5.98 -3.51
CA HIS A 46 4.87 5.00 -2.76
C HIS A 46 4.17 3.64 -2.80
N GLY A 47 4.98 2.59 -2.82
CA GLY A 47 4.50 1.23 -2.67
C GLY A 47 4.17 0.92 -1.21
N CYS A 48 3.16 0.09 -1.00
CA CYS A 48 2.78 -0.39 0.32
C CYS A 48 3.90 -1.27 0.93
N TYR A 49 4.44 -0.87 2.09
CA TYR A 49 5.46 -1.63 2.82
C TYR A 49 5.00 -3.05 3.15
N PHE A 50 3.73 -3.26 3.46
CA PHE A 50 3.20 -4.59 3.74
C PHE A 50 3.27 -5.50 2.50
N HIS A 51 3.01 -4.98 1.31
CA HIS A 51 3.11 -5.75 0.07
C HIS A 51 4.56 -6.05 -0.32
N PHE A 52 5.46 -5.09 -0.13
CA PHE A 52 6.91 -5.33 -0.24
C PHE A 52 7.36 -6.44 0.71
N PHE A 53 7.02 -6.31 2.00
CA PHE A 53 7.34 -7.29 3.04
C PHE A 53 6.80 -8.67 2.68
N LYS A 54 5.54 -8.77 2.27
CA LYS A 54 4.88 -10.03 1.88
C LYS A 54 5.56 -10.67 0.67
N ALA A 55 5.95 -9.88 -0.34
CA ALA A 55 6.63 -10.39 -1.52
C ALA A 55 8.03 -10.96 -1.19
N VAL A 56 8.82 -10.25 -0.38
CA VAL A 56 10.12 -10.75 0.10
C VAL A 56 9.93 -12.01 0.95
N HIS A 57 8.96 -12.04 1.86
CA HIS A 57 8.66 -13.21 2.68
C HIS A 57 8.18 -14.42 1.86
N ARG A 58 7.41 -14.19 0.79
CA ARG A 58 7.02 -15.24 -0.15
C ARG A 58 8.26 -15.86 -0.80
N LYS A 59 9.19 -15.03 -1.30
CA LYS A 59 10.45 -15.52 -1.87
C LYS A 59 11.31 -16.28 -0.85
N VAL A 60 11.34 -15.82 0.40
CA VAL A 60 12.01 -16.52 1.50
C VAL A 60 11.45 -17.94 1.70
N GLY A 61 10.13 -18.10 1.59
CA GLY A 61 9.45 -19.40 1.64
C GLY A 61 9.76 -20.28 0.44
N GLU A 62 9.70 -19.73 -0.78
CA GLU A 62 10.06 -20.43 -2.03
C GLU A 62 11.50 -20.97 -2.03
N LEU A 63 12.41 -20.26 -1.36
CA LEU A 63 13.82 -20.64 -1.21
C LEU A 63 14.10 -21.50 0.04
N GLU A 64 13.07 -21.91 0.77
CA GLU A 64 13.14 -22.77 1.97
C GLU A 64 14.14 -22.26 3.02
N LEU A 65 14.24 -20.93 3.19
CA LEU A 65 15.22 -20.33 4.09
C LEU A 65 14.87 -20.61 5.56
N ASN A 66 15.78 -21.29 6.25
CA ASN A 66 15.59 -21.70 7.65
C ASN A 66 15.75 -20.55 8.67
N ARG A 67 15.46 -20.86 9.95
CA ARG A 67 15.48 -19.92 11.08
C ARG A 67 16.82 -19.23 11.31
N ASN A 68 17.95 -19.86 10.95
CA ASN A 68 19.29 -19.30 11.18
C ASN A 68 19.57 -18.07 10.30
N ARG A 69 18.82 -17.91 9.21
CA ARG A 69 18.97 -16.79 8.26
C ARG A 69 18.04 -15.61 8.57
N ARG A 70 17.19 -15.74 9.61
CA ARG A 70 16.18 -14.76 10.00
C ARG A 70 16.77 -13.38 10.32
N LYS A 71 17.98 -13.31 10.89
CA LYS A 71 18.64 -12.03 11.21
C LYS A 71 18.94 -11.24 9.93
N LYS A 72 19.60 -11.84 8.94
CA LYS A 72 19.91 -11.17 7.66
C LYS A 72 18.64 -10.80 6.89
N ILE A 73 17.62 -11.65 6.88
CA ILE A 73 16.31 -11.33 6.23
C ILE A 73 15.65 -10.12 6.90
N ARG A 74 15.64 -10.04 8.23
CA ARG A 74 15.11 -8.87 8.95
C ARG A 74 15.91 -7.60 8.66
N MET A 75 17.23 -7.71 8.56
CA MET A 75 18.08 -6.58 8.19
C MET A 75 17.83 -6.14 6.75
N LEU A 76 17.64 -7.07 5.81
CA LEU A 76 17.26 -6.77 4.43
C LEU A 76 15.92 -6.02 4.37
N LEU A 77 14.91 -6.46 5.12
CA LEU A 77 13.63 -5.75 5.19
C LEU A 77 13.73 -4.36 5.84
N ALA A 78 14.71 -4.14 6.71
CA ALA A 78 14.96 -2.86 7.35
C ALA A 78 15.67 -1.84 6.42
N THR A 79 16.22 -2.26 5.28
CA THR A 79 16.87 -1.34 4.31
C THR A 79 15.89 -0.32 3.74
N VAL A 80 14.59 -0.60 3.83
CA VAL A 80 13.51 0.32 3.47
C VAL A 80 13.54 1.66 4.22
N PHE A 81 14.21 1.70 5.37
CA PHE A 81 14.35 2.89 6.21
C PHE A 81 15.68 3.61 5.99
N LEU A 82 16.59 3.07 5.17
CA LEU A 82 17.83 3.74 4.83
C LEU A 82 17.59 4.91 3.88
N PRO A 83 18.42 5.96 3.93
CA PRO A 83 18.47 6.95 2.84
C PRO A 83 18.65 6.22 1.51
N VAL A 84 17.87 6.58 0.48
CA VAL A 84 17.98 5.96 -0.85
C VAL A 84 19.43 5.83 -1.33
N PRO A 85 20.30 6.86 -1.22
CA PRO A 85 21.70 6.75 -1.65
C PRO A 85 22.57 5.75 -0.87
N GLN A 86 22.07 5.21 0.26
CA GLN A 86 22.77 4.24 1.10
C GLN A 86 22.18 2.83 0.98
N VAL A 87 21.08 2.64 0.26
CA VAL A 87 20.41 1.34 0.18
C VAL A 87 21.32 0.33 -0.51
N ASP A 88 21.94 0.70 -1.64
CA ASP A 88 22.88 -0.18 -2.37
C ASP A 88 23.99 -0.69 -1.47
N THR A 89 24.69 0.21 -0.78
CA THR A 89 25.76 -0.16 0.16
C THR A 89 25.23 -1.06 1.28
N GLY A 90 24.06 -0.73 1.84
CA GLY A 90 23.43 -1.55 2.88
C GLY A 90 23.11 -2.97 2.42
N VAL A 91 22.58 -3.13 1.21
CA VAL A 91 22.25 -4.43 0.61
C VAL A 91 23.53 -5.21 0.28
N SER A 92 24.53 -4.60 -0.36
CA SER A 92 25.80 -5.25 -0.69
C SER A 92 26.53 -5.79 0.56
N LEU A 93 26.53 -5.03 1.67
CA LEU A 93 27.12 -5.49 2.94
C LEU A 93 26.39 -6.71 3.52
N LEU A 94 25.07 -6.78 3.34
CA LEU A 94 24.27 -7.92 3.79
C LEU A 94 24.47 -9.16 2.90
N GLU A 95 24.66 -8.96 1.60
CA GLU A 95 24.93 -10.00 0.61
C GLU A 95 26.34 -10.59 0.75
N ALA A 96 27.31 -9.79 1.18
CA ALA A 96 28.70 -10.23 1.32
C ALA A 96 28.83 -11.53 2.14
N GLY A 97 29.59 -12.48 1.58
CA GLY A 97 29.83 -13.80 2.17
C GLY A 97 28.59 -14.70 2.26
N THR A 98 27.49 -14.38 1.57
CA THR A 98 26.32 -15.27 1.48
C THR A 98 26.50 -16.31 0.38
N THR A 99 25.98 -17.51 0.60
CA THR A 99 26.01 -18.62 -0.36
C THR A 99 24.68 -19.37 -0.37
N GLY A 100 24.49 -20.21 -1.40
CA GLY A 100 23.30 -21.04 -1.55
C GLY A 100 22.00 -20.23 -1.61
N PRO A 101 20.89 -20.72 -1.02
CA PRO A 101 19.59 -20.06 -1.15
C PRO A 101 19.54 -18.62 -0.62
N LEU A 102 20.47 -18.21 0.25
CA LEU A 102 20.51 -16.82 0.72
C LEU A 102 21.06 -15.88 -0.34
N ALA A 103 22.08 -16.31 -1.10
CA ALA A 103 22.57 -15.54 -2.25
C ALA A 103 21.48 -15.40 -3.33
N ALA A 104 20.70 -16.47 -3.57
CA ALA A 104 19.56 -16.42 -4.49
C ALA A 104 18.48 -15.38 -4.07
N LEU A 105 18.27 -15.18 -2.76
CA LEU A 105 17.38 -14.13 -2.26
C LEU A 105 17.91 -12.73 -2.60
N PHE A 106 19.22 -12.49 -2.43
CA PHE A 106 19.83 -11.20 -2.78
C PHE A 106 19.80 -10.95 -4.29
N GLN A 107 20.07 -11.96 -5.11
CA GLN A 107 19.92 -11.86 -6.57
C GLN A 107 18.51 -11.46 -6.97
N TYR A 108 17.49 -12.13 -6.41
CA TYR A 108 16.09 -11.72 -6.59
C TYR A 108 15.86 -10.28 -6.13
N PHE A 109 16.41 -9.90 -4.97
CA PHE A 109 16.21 -8.57 -4.41
C PHE A 109 16.78 -7.48 -5.32
N TRP A 110 17.99 -7.67 -5.85
CA TRP A 110 18.61 -6.77 -6.80
C TRP A 110 17.78 -6.62 -8.08
N GLN A 111 17.33 -7.74 -8.65
CA GLN A 111 16.57 -7.73 -9.90
C GLN A 111 15.18 -7.09 -9.76
N GLU A 112 14.48 -7.38 -8.66
CA GLU A 112 13.06 -7.04 -8.50
C GLU A 112 12.85 -5.70 -7.76
N TRP A 113 13.77 -5.31 -6.88
CA TRP A 113 13.56 -4.17 -5.98
C TRP A 113 14.60 -3.06 -6.15
N MET A 114 15.80 -3.34 -6.65
CA MET A 114 16.88 -2.34 -6.73
C MET A 114 16.98 -1.65 -8.10
N THR A 115 15.93 -1.69 -8.93
CA THR A 115 15.91 -0.89 -10.17
C THR A 115 15.67 0.59 -9.87
N ASP A 116 16.15 1.48 -10.74
CA ASP A 116 15.95 2.94 -10.60
C ASP A 116 14.46 3.31 -10.46
N GLU A 117 13.59 2.55 -11.12
CA GLU A 117 12.15 2.71 -11.01
C GLU A 117 11.65 2.18 -9.66
N ARG A 118 11.96 0.94 -9.25
CA ARG A 118 11.38 0.35 -8.03
C ARG A 118 11.93 0.96 -6.74
N LEU A 119 13.21 1.27 -6.69
CA LEU A 119 13.92 1.64 -5.46
C LEU A 119 13.27 2.82 -4.70
N PRO A 120 12.95 3.96 -5.35
CA PRO A 120 12.29 5.07 -4.67
C PRO A 120 10.86 4.74 -4.21
N HIS A 121 10.19 3.79 -4.88
CA HIS A 121 8.79 3.47 -4.60
C HIS A 121 8.63 2.62 -3.35
N TRP A 122 9.43 1.56 -3.15
CA TRP A 122 9.30 0.71 -1.97
C TRP A 122 9.97 1.30 -0.72
N ASN A 123 10.91 2.24 -0.88
CA ASN A 123 11.52 2.95 0.25
C ASN A 123 10.48 3.83 0.97
N VAL A 124 10.29 3.58 2.27
CA VAL A 124 9.30 4.29 3.09
C VAL A 124 9.96 5.19 4.15
N ARG A 125 11.23 5.55 3.95
CA ARG A 125 11.91 6.50 4.83
C ARG A 125 11.18 7.84 4.80
N ASN A 126 10.86 8.35 5.99
CA ASN A 126 10.12 9.61 6.18
C ASN A 126 8.71 9.63 5.58
N VAL A 127 8.13 8.47 5.26
CA VAL A 127 6.72 8.39 4.86
C VAL A 127 5.86 8.13 6.11
N SER A 128 4.87 8.99 6.33
CA SER A 128 3.98 8.97 7.50
C SER A 128 2.97 7.83 7.45
N LEU A 129 2.41 7.57 6.27
CA LEU A 129 1.61 6.40 5.96
C LEU A 129 2.53 5.39 5.26
N ARG A 130 2.48 4.10 5.62
CA ARG A 130 3.39 3.09 5.04
C ARG A 130 2.67 1.85 4.52
N THR A 131 1.42 1.69 4.90
CA THR A 131 0.60 0.52 4.57
C THR A 131 -0.74 0.98 4.02
N ASN A 132 -1.31 0.18 3.12
CA ASN A 132 -2.67 0.31 2.63
C ASN A 132 -3.69 -0.40 3.54
N SER A 133 -3.32 -0.74 4.79
CA SER A 133 -4.10 -1.62 5.68
C SER A 133 -5.51 -1.13 5.97
N HIS A 134 -5.75 0.18 5.90
CA HIS A 134 -7.09 0.75 6.01
C HIS A 134 -7.98 0.40 4.82
N LEU A 135 -7.42 0.44 3.61
CA LEU A 135 -8.12 0.06 2.38
C LEU A 135 -8.41 -1.45 2.38
N GLU A 136 -7.45 -2.26 2.81
CA GLU A 136 -7.64 -3.71 3.00
C GLU A 136 -8.71 -4.02 4.07
N GLY A 137 -8.70 -3.29 5.19
CA GLY A 137 -9.72 -3.42 6.25
C GLY A 137 -11.12 -3.10 5.73
N TRP A 138 -11.24 -1.98 5.01
CA TRP A 138 -12.47 -1.57 4.34
C TRP A 138 -12.96 -2.62 3.33
N HIS A 139 -12.07 -3.11 2.46
CA HIS A 139 -12.40 -4.13 1.47
C HIS A 139 -12.85 -5.44 2.13
N ASN A 140 -12.12 -5.91 3.14
CA ASN A 140 -12.50 -7.11 3.90
C ASN A 140 -13.84 -6.95 4.61
N ARG A 141 -14.14 -5.76 5.15
CA ARG A 141 -15.45 -5.47 5.74
C ARG A 141 -16.57 -5.55 4.70
N LEU A 142 -16.35 -4.97 3.52
CA LEU A 142 -17.32 -5.02 2.44
C LEU A 142 -17.57 -6.47 1.99
N ASN A 143 -16.51 -7.27 1.82
CA ASN A 143 -16.62 -8.68 1.48
C ASN A 143 -17.36 -9.49 2.55
N ARG A 144 -17.13 -9.21 3.85
CA ARG A 144 -17.89 -9.84 4.94
C ARG A 144 -19.37 -9.46 4.91
N LYS A 145 -19.71 -8.22 4.56
CA LYS A 145 -21.11 -7.79 4.40
C LYS A 145 -21.79 -8.45 3.20
N ALA A 146 -21.03 -8.69 2.13
CA ALA A 146 -21.54 -9.35 0.94
C ALA A 146 -21.86 -10.83 1.20
N ASP A 147 -21.13 -11.48 2.10
CA ASP A 147 -21.35 -12.87 2.57
C ASP A 147 -21.35 -13.93 1.44
N LYS A 148 -20.79 -13.59 0.27
CA LYS A 148 -20.64 -14.51 -0.87
C LYS A 148 -19.57 -14.03 -1.84
N SER A 149 -19.03 -14.98 -2.62
CA SER A 149 -17.99 -14.72 -3.62
C SER A 149 -18.50 -14.03 -4.89
N HIS A 150 -19.79 -14.19 -5.20
CA HIS A 150 -20.41 -13.62 -6.41
C HIS A 150 -21.69 -12.87 -6.05
N ASN A 151 -21.65 -11.56 -6.23
CA ASN A 151 -22.81 -10.68 -6.04
C ASN A 151 -23.40 -10.33 -7.40
N GLY A 152 -24.72 -10.42 -7.52
CA GLY A 152 -25.44 -9.83 -8.64
C GLY A 152 -25.22 -8.31 -8.64
N PHE A 153 -25.37 -7.68 -9.82
CA PHE A 153 -25.12 -6.26 -9.97
C PHE A 153 -25.93 -5.40 -8.98
N TYR A 154 -27.24 -5.67 -8.85
CA TYR A 154 -28.11 -4.91 -7.95
C TYR A 154 -27.77 -5.12 -6.47
N GLU A 155 -27.40 -6.34 -6.08
CA GLU A 155 -26.98 -6.63 -4.71
C GLU A 155 -25.68 -5.89 -4.37
N LEU A 156 -24.72 -5.88 -5.29
CA LEU A 156 -23.49 -5.11 -5.13
C LEU A 156 -23.80 -3.61 -5.04
N LEU A 157 -24.70 -3.09 -5.87
CA LEU A 157 -25.10 -1.70 -5.85
C LEU A 157 -25.73 -1.31 -4.50
N GLU A 158 -26.65 -2.11 -3.97
CA GLU A 158 -27.27 -1.89 -2.67
C GLU A 158 -26.21 -1.89 -1.54
N LEU A 159 -25.27 -2.84 -1.57
CA LEU A 159 -24.16 -2.87 -0.62
C LEU A 159 -23.30 -1.61 -0.68
N LEU A 160 -22.98 -1.13 -1.88
CA LEU A 160 -22.19 0.08 -2.08
C LEU A 160 -22.93 1.34 -1.62
N ILE A 161 -24.24 1.44 -1.87
CA ILE A 161 -25.07 2.55 -1.39
C ILE A 161 -25.14 2.55 0.14
N ALA A 162 -25.38 1.39 0.76
CA ALA A 162 -25.38 1.25 2.21
C ALA A 162 -24.03 1.63 2.83
N GLU A 163 -22.93 1.22 2.19
CA GLU A 163 -21.57 1.55 2.59
C GLU A 163 -21.27 3.05 2.46
N GLN A 164 -21.77 3.70 1.40
CA GLN A 164 -21.67 5.14 1.24
C GLN A 164 -22.40 5.88 2.37
N GLY A 165 -23.60 5.44 2.77
CA GLY A 165 -24.34 6.04 3.88
C GLY A 165 -23.59 5.99 5.22
N VAL A 166 -22.86 4.91 5.49
CA VAL A 166 -21.98 4.81 6.67
C VAL A 166 -20.84 5.83 6.59
N MET A 167 -20.22 5.99 5.42
CA MET A 167 -19.12 6.93 5.23
C MET A 167 -19.59 8.39 5.34
N ASP A 168 -20.74 8.73 4.76
CA ASP A 168 -21.31 10.08 4.83
C ASP A 168 -21.62 10.45 6.30
N THR A 169 -22.14 9.50 7.09
CA THR A 169 -22.35 9.71 8.54
C THR A 169 -21.04 9.98 9.27
N LEU A 170 -20.00 9.19 8.98
CA LEU A 170 -18.68 9.39 9.59
C LEU A 170 -18.08 10.76 9.23
N ILE A 171 -18.18 11.16 7.96
CA ILE A 171 -17.69 12.47 7.51
C ILE A 171 -18.38 13.58 8.28
N GLN A 172 -19.71 13.52 8.44
CA GLN A 172 -20.45 14.53 9.20
C GLN A 172 -20.05 14.55 10.68
N GLN A 173 -19.79 13.39 11.29
CA GLN A 173 -19.26 13.33 12.66
C GLN A 173 -17.88 14.00 12.75
N VAL A 174 -16.98 13.75 11.78
CA VAL A 174 -15.64 14.36 11.74
C VAL A 174 -15.77 15.88 11.63
N LEU A 175 -16.58 16.36 10.67
CA LEU A 175 -16.77 17.79 10.41
C LEU A 175 -17.43 18.52 11.57
N SER A 176 -18.34 17.87 12.31
CA SER A 176 -18.98 18.42 13.51
C SER A 176 -18.11 18.33 14.78
N GLY A 177 -16.89 17.78 14.69
CA GLY A 177 -16.01 17.59 15.85
C GLY A 177 -16.52 16.54 16.86
N SER A 178 -17.54 15.77 16.50
CA SER A 178 -18.22 14.82 17.40
C SER A 178 -17.64 13.39 17.34
N VAL A 179 -16.48 13.21 16.72
CA VAL A 179 -15.84 11.89 16.56
C VAL A 179 -15.19 11.40 17.83
N THR A 180 -15.54 10.19 18.24
CA THR A 180 -14.79 9.45 19.25
C THR A 180 -13.77 8.50 18.62
N VAL A 181 -12.76 8.08 19.39
CA VAL A 181 -11.80 7.04 18.95
C VAL A 181 -12.51 5.73 18.58
N GLY A 182 -13.69 5.46 19.17
CA GLY A 182 -14.53 4.30 18.84
C GLY A 182 -15.15 4.39 17.44
N ASP A 183 -15.55 5.58 17.01
CA ASP A 183 -16.16 5.79 15.69
C ASP A 183 -15.15 5.56 14.57
N LEU A 184 -13.90 6.00 14.76
CA LEU A 184 -12.80 5.73 13.82
C LEU A 184 -12.39 4.26 13.75
N ARG A 185 -12.61 3.49 14.83
CA ARG A 185 -12.32 2.05 14.86
C ARG A 185 -13.38 1.21 14.14
N ARG A 186 -14.62 1.68 14.04
CA ARG A 186 -15.69 1.00 13.26
C ARG A 186 -15.39 0.98 11.76
N VAL A 187 -14.44 1.80 11.31
CA VAL A 187 -14.02 2.00 9.91
C VAL A 187 -12.76 1.21 9.56
N LYS A 188 -12.11 0.56 10.53
CA LYS A 188 -10.98 -0.34 10.33
C LYS A 188 -11.41 -1.79 10.15
#